data_AF-A0A7V8WJD5-F1
#
_entry.id   AF-A0A7V8WJD5-F1
#
_cell.length_a   1.000
_cell.length_b   1.000
_cell.length_c   1.000
_cell.angle_alpha   90.00
_cell.angle_beta   90.00
_cell.angle_gamma   90.00
#
_symmetry.space_group_name_H-M   'P 1'
#
loop_
_entity.id
_entity.type
_entity.pdbx_description
1 polymer ?
#
loop_
_entity_poly.entity_id
_entity_poly.type
_entity_poly.pdbx_seq_one_letter_code
_entity_poly.pdbx_strand_id
1 'polypeptide(L)'
;FNAVLSISNQYVTSSTAYPIDVDKRKTKRVALYHWSWVDVLTEAVVQREHRGVNDPDQAYILQELIRYLSDPRSGAVALESMGPSWTKIKDGARENTLRKTDPDVAALAARWDDLIRYLGLELTKDLGRSVTQVLGREERTPSERLAVLKDSLADNGRLSAELQVPDVAGRLEVMADLRSRQVIVSTRIDAPKDGRSRGRVSWLLRQLQNTPDNLTVEARVARSQTSLAAPLAQVRENPELLYPEQGKEIRQFVLSLTRNMGLKKDASKGSFIDSVMTTTKDHYADVLQNLRAWKATPPKLKKPPEEEPVEEATELQPPVKDAIEEAQSEMVAQAADASPE
;
A
#
# COMPACT_ATOMS: atom_id res chain seq x y z
N PHE A 1 -14.90 11.94 -33.71
CA PHE A 1 -14.12 11.18 -32.71
C PHE A 1 -13.49 12.16 -31.74
N ASN A 2 -13.53 11.88 -30.44
CA ASN A 2 -13.04 12.77 -29.37
C ASN A 2 -11.78 12.25 -28.66
N ALA A 3 -11.34 11.03 -28.98
CA ALA A 3 -10.13 10.42 -28.42
C ALA A 3 -9.41 9.50 -29.43
N VAL A 4 -8.11 9.29 -29.19
CA VAL A 4 -7.27 8.28 -29.83
C VAL A 4 -6.66 7.40 -28.73
N LEU A 5 -6.78 6.08 -28.89
CA LEU A 5 -6.12 5.08 -28.05
C LEU A 5 -5.03 4.40 -28.86
N SER A 6 -3.81 4.33 -28.32
CA SER A 6 -2.76 3.47 -28.87
C SER A 6 -2.42 2.33 -27.93
N ILE A 7 -1.98 1.22 -28.51
CA ILE A 7 -1.59 0.01 -27.79
C ILE A 7 -0.19 -0.41 -28.26
N SER A 8 0.74 -0.62 -27.33
CA SER A 8 2.10 -1.10 -27.64
C SER A 8 2.71 -1.87 -26.46
N ASN A 9 3.98 -2.25 -26.55
CA ASN A 9 4.73 -2.86 -25.43
C ASN A 9 5.36 -1.82 -24.48
N GLN A 10 5.06 -0.53 -24.66
CA GLN A 10 5.62 0.54 -23.84
C GLN A 10 4.71 0.83 -22.65
N TYR A 11 5.29 1.08 -21.49
CA TYR A 11 4.53 1.47 -20.29
C TYR A 11 4.47 2.99 -20.15
N VAL A 12 3.31 3.54 -19.75
CA VAL A 12 3.14 4.97 -19.40
C VAL A 12 2.79 5.16 -17.93
N THR A 13 3.27 6.24 -17.29
CA THR A 13 3.08 6.46 -15.84
C THR A 13 1.65 6.84 -15.47
N SER A 14 0.85 7.21 -16.46
CA SER A 14 -0.57 7.54 -16.30
C SER A 14 -1.30 7.27 -17.62
N SER A 15 -2.61 7.08 -17.53
CA SER A 15 -3.48 6.86 -18.70
C SER A 15 -3.44 8.02 -19.70
N THR A 16 -3.05 9.22 -19.27
CA THR A 16 -2.91 10.43 -20.10
C THR A 16 -1.49 10.67 -20.59
N ALA A 17 -0.50 9.92 -20.09
CA ALA A 17 0.87 9.99 -20.58
C ALA A 17 1.02 9.16 -21.86
N TYR A 18 1.98 9.54 -22.70
CA TYR A 18 2.22 8.91 -23.98
C TYR A 18 3.70 8.51 -24.10
N PRO A 19 4.02 7.36 -24.71
CA PRO A 19 5.39 6.86 -24.72
C PRO A 19 6.31 7.61 -25.69
N ILE A 20 5.76 8.51 -26.51
CA ILE A 20 6.49 9.41 -27.39
C ILE A 20 6.06 10.85 -27.14
N ASP A 21 6.94 11.80 -27.44
CA ASP A 21 6.58 13.21 -27.39
C ASP A 21 5.59 13.54 -28.51
N VAL A 22 4.52 14.25 -28.15
CA VAL A 22 3.44 14.62 -29.06
C VAL A 22 3.20 16.11 -28.92
N ASP A 23 3.18 16.81 -30.05
CA ASP A 23 2.86 18.24 -30.08
C ASP A 23 1.50 18.50 -29.40
N LYS A 24 1.56 19.17 -28.25
CA LYS A 24 0.40 19.50 -27.40
C LYS A 24 -0.65 20.36 -28.12
N ARG A 25 -0.32 21.00 -29.24
CA ARG A 25 -1.31 21.71 -30.07
C ARG A 25 -2.29 20.75 -30.72
N LYS A 26 -1.85 19.53 -31.05
CA LYS A 26 -2.67 18.48 -31.69
C LYS A 26 -3.63 17.80 -30.71
N THR A 27 -3.33 17.82 -29.41
CA THR A 27 -4.15 17.18 -28.36
C THR A 27 -5.22 18.10 -27.77
N LYS A 28 -5.36 19.34 -28.25
CA LYS A 28 -6.36 20.31 -27.75
C LYS A 28 -7.81 19.92 -28.05
N ARG A 29 -8.06 19.19 -29.13
CA ARG A 29 -9.41 18.81 -29.59
C ARG A 29 -9.69 17.31 -29.46
N VAL A 30 -8.66 16.51 -29.20
CA VAL A 30 -8.72 15.05 -29.18
C VAL A 30 -7.88 14.56 -28.02
N ALA A 31 -8.49 13.82 -27.10
CA ALA A 31 -7.79 13.19 -25.99
C ALA A 31 -6.89 12.05 -26.51
N LEU A 32 -5.73 11.87 -25.90
CA LEU A 32 -4.79 10.83 -26.28
C LEU A 32 -4.55 9.90 -25.08
N TYR A 33 -4.78 8.61 -25.29
CA TYR A 33 -4.59 7.56 -24.31
C TYR A 33 -3.60 6.51 -24.84
N HIS A 34 -2.85 5.91 -23.94
CA HIS A 34 -1.95 4.81 -24.27
C HIS A 34 -2.10 3.67 -23.27
N TRP A 35 -2.27 2.44 -23.77
CA TRP A 35 -2.28 1.23 -22.97
C TRP A 35 -1.14 0.32 -23.42
N SER A 36 -0.46 -0.30 -22.47
CA SER A 36 0.44 -1.41 -22.79
C SER A 36 -0.35 -2.68 -23.08
N TRP A 37 0.23 -3.63 -23.81
CA TRP A 37 -0.35 -4.97 -23.96
C TRP A 37 -0.51 -5.70 -22.61
N VAL A 38 0.34 -5.39 -21.63
CA VAL A 38 0.20 -5.91 -20.26
C VAL A 38 -1.03 -5.30 -19.58
N ASP A 39 -1.32 -4.01 -19.76
CA ASP A 39 -2.54 -3.39 -19.23
C ASP A 39 -3.79 -4.08 -19.79
N VAL A 40 -3.81 -4.32 -21.10
CA VAL A 40 -4.91 -5.05 -21.78
C VAL A 40 -5.06 -6.46 -21.20
N LEU A 41 -3.96 -7.19 -21.03
CA LEU A 41 -3.99 -8.54 -20.48
C LEU A 41 -4.48 -8.54 -19.02
N THR A 42 -3.97 -7.63 -18.19
CA THR A 42 -4.38 -7.53 -16.79
C THR A 42 -5.86 -7.23 -16.68
N GLU A 43 -6.38 -6.27 -17.43
CA GLU A 43 -7.82 -5.96 -17.42
C GLU A 43 -8.65 -7.15 -17.92
N ALA A 44 -8.19 -7.87 -18.95
CA ALA A 44 -8.85 -9.06 -19.44
C ALA A 44 -8.92 -10.17 -18.37
N VAL A 45 -7.81 -10.45 -17.67
CA VAL A 45 -7.79 -11.45 -16.59
C VAL A 45 -8.66 -11.01 -15.43
N VAL A 46 -8.61 -9.73 -15.04
CA VAL A 46 -9.46 -9.19 -13.97
C VAL A 46 -10.94 -9.32 -14.33
N GLN A 47 -11.30 -8.99 -15.58
CA GLN A 47 -12.67 -9.13 -16.06
C GLN A 47 -13.14 -10.59 -16.01
N ARG A 48 -12.28 -11.54 -16.41
CA ARG A 48 -12.61 -12.97 -16.37
C ARG A 48 -12.74 -13.52 -14.95
N GLU A 49 -11.72 -13.33 -14.12
CA GLU A 49 -11.60 -14.01 -12.81
C GLU A 49 -12.45 -13.37 -11.71
N HIS A 50 -12.66 -12.04 -11.76
CA HIS A 50 -13.24 -11.31 -10.64
C HIS A 50 -14.56 -10.60 -10.93
N ARG A 51 -14.83 -10.23 -12.19
CA ARG A 51 -16.06 -9.51 -12.56
C ARG A 51 -17.05 -10.40 -13.30
N GLY A 52 -16.57 -11.39 -14.05
CA GLY A 52 -17.36 -12.26 -14.90
C GLY A 52 -17.79 -11.61 -16.21
N VAL A 53 -18.22 -12.43 -17.17
CA VAL A 53 -18.80 -12.00 -18.45
C VAL A 53 -20.10 -12.77 -18.63
N ASN A 54 -21.22 -12.05 -18.76
CA ASN A 54 -22.56 -12.68 -18.81
C ASN A 54 -22.78 -13.47 -20.10
N ASP A 55 -22.26 -12.97 -21.21
CA ASP A 55 -22.40 -13.60 -22.52
C ASP A 55 -21.35 -14.71 -22.70
N PRO A 56 -21.75 -15.97 -22.94
CA PRO A 56 -20.82 -17.09 -23.07
C PRO A 56 -19.82 -16.95 -24.23
N ASP A 57 -20.23 -16.34 -25.35
CA ASP A 57 -19.36 -16.17 -26.51
C ASP A 57 -18.29 -15.10 -26.24
N GLN A 58 -18.68 -14.00 -25.60
CA GLN A 58 -17.73 -12.98 -25.14
C GLN A 58 -16.77 -13.54 -24.07
N ALA A 59 -17.26 -14.39 -23.16
CA ALA A 59 -16.42 -15.06 -22.17
C ALA A 59 -15.38 -15.96 -22.84
N TYR A 60 -15.80 -16.72 -23.86
CA TYR A 60 -14.92 -17.56 -24.66
C TYR A 60 -13.86 -16.74 -25.42
N ILE A 61 -14.25 -15.65 -26.09
CA ILE A 61 -13.31 -14.77 -26.81
C ILE A 61 -12.31 -14.14 -25.84
N LEU A 62 -12.77 -13.69 -24.67
CA LEU A 62 -11.90 -13.11 -23.64
C LEU A 62 -10.89 -14.14 -23.13
N GLN A 63 -11.32 -15.39 -22.91
CA GLN A 63 -10.44 -16.50 -22.52
C GLN A 63 -9.37 -16.76 -23.58
N GLU A 64 -9.74 -16.75 -24.86
CA GLU A 64 -8.81 -16.96 -25.98
C GLU A 64 -7.82 -15.80 -26.11
N LEU A 65 -8.26 -14.55 -25.92
CA LEU A 65 -7.38 -13.39 -25.88
C LEU A 65 -6.36 -13.50 -24.74
N ILE A 66 -6.80 -13.89 -23.54
CA ILE A 66 -5.90 -14.11 -22.40
C ILE A 66 -4.90 -15.21 -22.73
N ARG A 67 -5.36 -16.33 -23.30
CA ARG A 67 -4.51 -17.47 -23.67
C ARG A 67 -3.44 -17.05 -24.69
N TYR A 68 -3.83 -16.31 -25.72
CA TYR A 68 -2.92 -15.82 -26.75
C TYR A 68 -1.89 -14.85 -26.17
N LEU A 69 -2.33 -13.82 -25.45
CA LEU A 69 -1.43 -12.81 -24.89
C LEU A 69 -0.51 -13.43 -23.83
N SER A 70 -0.99 -14.35 -22.99
CA SER A 70 -0.18 -15.01 -21.95
C SER A 70 0.91 -15.93 -22.49
N ASP A 71 0.85 -16.35 -23.76
CA ASP A 71 1.92 -17.15 -24.36
C ASP A 71 3.19 -16.28 -24.50
N PRO A 72 4.37 -16.72 -24.03
CA PRO A 72 5.62 -15.97 -24.18
C PRO A 72 5.92 -15.55 -25.63
N ARG A 73 5.47 -16.32 -26.62
CA ARG A 73 5.66 -16.03 -28.05
C ARG A 73 4.82 -14.87 -28.56
N SER A 74 3.83 -14.41 -27.78
CA SER A 74 3.01 -13.24 -28.14
C SER A 74 3.82 -11.94 -28.11
N GLY A 75 4.93 -11.92 -27.35
CA GLY A 75 5.70 -10.71 -27.10
C GLY A 75 4.95 -9.63 -26.32
N ALA A 76 3.75 -9.91 -25.82
CA ALA A 76 2.87 -8.96 -25.14
C ALA A 76 3.17 -8.83 -23.64
N VAL A 77 3.86 -9.80 -23.03
CA VAL A 77 3.80 -10.03 -21.57
C VAL A 77 5.12 -9.84 -20.84
N ALA A 78 6.27 -9.91 -21.49
CA ALA A 78 7.49 -10.08 -20.74
C ALA A 78 8.33 -8.80 -20.66
N LEU A 79 8.50 -8.30 -19.43
CA LEU A 79 9.77 -7.67 -19.08
C LEU A 79 10.85 -8.77 -19.13
N GLU A 80 11.40 -9.03 -20.32
CA GLU A 80 12.34 -10.15 -20.53
C GLU A 80 13.73 -9.89 -19.97
N SER A 81 14.11 -8.62 -19.81
CA SER A 81 15.43 -8.26 -19.34
C SER A 81 15.54 -6.84 -18.78
N MET A 82 16.47 -6.65 -17.85
CA MET A 82 16.94 -5.34 -17.38
C MET A 82 17.79 -4.58 -18.40
N GLY A 83 18.01 -5.15 -19.60
CA GLY A 83 18.72 -4.52 -20.70
C GLY A 83 20.23 -4.86 -20.76
N PRO A 84 20.91 -4.41 -21.83
CA PRO A 84 22.31 -4.76 -22.09
C PRO A 84 23.27 -4.19 -21.04
N SER A 85 22.96 -3.02 -20.49
CA SER A 85 23.83 -2.30 -19.55
C SER A 85 23.73 -2.80 -18.10
N TRP A 86 22.87 -3.80 -17.82
CA TRP A 86 22.64 -4.35 -16.47
C TRP A 86 23.94 -4.68 -15.72
N THR A 87 24.82 -5.47 -16.34
CA THR A 87 26.05 -5.92 -15.68
C THR A 87 26.96 -4.73 -15.33
N LYS A 88 27.14 -3.81 -16.28
CA LYS A 88 27.93 -2.58 -16.09
C LYS A 88 27.39 -1.77 -14.91
N ILE A 89 26.08 -1.53 -14.85
CA ILE A 89 25.49 -0.68 -13.81
C ILE A 89 25.47 -1.39 -12.46
N LYS A 90 25.15 -2.69 -12.41
CA LYS A 90 25.20 -3.49 -11.18
C LYS A 90 26.59 -3.49 -10.55
N ASP A 91 27.63 -3.70 -11.35
CA ASP A 91 29.00 -3.76 -10.82
C ASP A 91 29.53 -2.35 -10.52
N GLY A 92 29.22 -1.36 -11.37
CA GLY A 92 29.52 0.04 -11.09
C GLY A 92 28.83 0.60 -9.84
N ALA A 93 27.60 0.15 -9.53
CA ALA A 93 26.94 0.49 -8.27
C ALA A 93 27.75 -0.02 -7.07
N ARG A 94 28.15 -1.30 -7.11
CA ARG A 94 28.96 -1.94 -6.05
C ARG A 94 30.31 -1.26 -5.86
N GLU A 95 30.93 -0.80 -6.94
CA GLU A 95 32.23 -0.10 -6.95
C GLU A 95 32.11 1.41 -6.68
N ASN A 96 30.88 1.93 -6.57
CA ASN A 96 30.58 3.34 -6.41
C ASN A 96 31.14 4.24 -7.53
N THR A 97 31.01 3.79 -8.78
CA THR A 97 31.54 4.47 -9.99
C THR A 97 30.46 5.05 -10.91
N LEU A 98 29.18 4.91 -10.55
CA LEU A 98 28.07 5.43 -11.35
C LEU A 98 28.07 6.96 -11.42
N ARG A 99 27.60 7.50 -12.54
CA ARG A 99 27.49 8.95 -12.77
C ARG A 99 26.10 9.30 -13.27
N LYS A 100 25.54 10.41 -12.78
CA LYS A 100 24.23 10.94 -13.19
C LYS A 100 24.12 11.27 -14.68
N THR A 101 25.26 11.49 -15.34
CA THR A 101 25.37 11.81 -16.77
C THR A 101 25.48 10.56 -17.66
N ASP A 102 25.62 9.37 -17.07
CA ASP A 102 25.72 8.13 -17.85
C ASP A 102 24.33 7.73 -18.39
N PRO A 103 24.14 7.66 -19.72
CA PRO A 103 22.86 7.26 -20.31
C PRO A 103 22.44 5.84 -19.91
N ASP A 104 23.39 4.95 -19.58
CA ASP A 104 23.08 3.59 -19.14
C ASP A 104 22.40 3.56 -17.77
N VAL A 105 22.69 4.53 -16.89
CA VAL A 105 22.03 4.67 -15.59
C VAL A 105 20.56 5.04 -15.79
N ALA A 106 20.29 5.99 -16.71
CA ALA A 106 18.93 6.38 -17.05
C ALA A 106 18.15 5.22 -17.71
N ALA A 107 18.79 4.48 -18.61
CA ALA A 107 18.18 3.30 -19.23
C ALA A 107 17.79 2.24 -18.19
N LEU A 108 18.67 1.95 -17.21
CA LEU A 108 18.33 1.00 -16.15
C LEU A 108 17.22 1.52 -15.22
N ALA A 109 17.25 2.80 -14.87
CA ALA A 109 16.20 3.42 -14.06
C ALA A 109 14.82 3.33 -14.74
N ALA A 110 14.75 3.51 -16.06
CA ALA A 110 13.52 3.30 -16.82
C ALA A 110 13.05 1.84 -16.76
N ARG A 111 13.97 0.88 -16.90
CA ARG A 111 13.64 -0.56 -16.79
C ARG A 111 13.16 -0.98 -15.42
N TRP A 112 13.67 -0.34 -14.36
CA TRP A 112 13.14 -0.53 -13.01
C TRP A 112 11.69 -0.05 -12.90
N ASP A 113 11.37 1.12 -13.45
CA ASP A 113 10.00 1.63 -13.40
C ASP A 113 9.04 0.74 -14.20
N ASP A 114 9.47 0.21 -15.35
CA ASP A 114 8.73 -0.82 -16.09
C ASP A 114 8.49 -2.09 -15.23
N LEU A 115 9.52 -2.56 -14.52
CA LEU A 115 9.41 -3.71 -13.61
C LEU A 115 8.40 -3.49 -12.49
N ILE A 116 8.39 -2.31 -11.89
CA ILE A 116 7.46 -1.98 -10.81
C ILE A 116 6.02 -1.92 -11.31
N ARG A 117 5.80 -1.39 -12.52
CA ARG A 117 4.46 -1.41 -13.14
C ARG A 117 4.02 -2.83 -13.47
N TYR A 118 4.90 -3.62 -14.06
CA TYR A 118 4.66 -5.05 -14.29
C TYR A 118 4.30 -5.78 -13.00
N LEU A 119 5.02 -5.52 -11.91
CA LEU A 119 4.74 -6.07 -10.58
C LEU A 119 3.36 -5.63 -10.06
N GLY A 120 2.98 -4.37 -10.21
CA GLY A 120 1.64 -3.88 -9.83
C GLY A 120 0.51 -4.53 -10.64
N LEU A 121 0.73 -4.75 -11.93
CA LEU A 121 -0.21 -5.43 -12.82
C LEU A 121 -0.36 -6.92 -12.48
N GLU A 122 0.74 -7.59 -12.15
CA GLU A 122 0.75 -8.99 -11.68
C GLU A 122 0.05 -9.13 -10.32
N LEU A 123 0.29 -8.22 -9.37
CA LEU A 123 -0.46 -8.21 -8.11
C LEU A 123 -1.94 -7.89 -8.33
N THR A 124 -2.28 -7.00 -9.26
CA THR A 124 -3.68 -6.70 -9.60
C THR A 124 -4.40 -7.93 -10.13
N LYS A 125 -3.73 -8.68 -11.00
CA LYS A 125 -4.20 -9.95 -11.54
C LYS A 125 -4.38 -11.00 -10.44
N ASP A 126 -3.42 -11.14 -9.54
CA ASP A 126 -3.47 -12.16 -8.46
C ASP A 126 -4.54 -11.82 -7.39
N LEU A 127 -4.79 -10.53 -7.14
CA LEU A 127 -5.68 -10.06 -6.06
C LEU A 127 -7.09 -9.66 -6.52
N GLY A 128 -7.29 -9.42 -7.82
CA GLY A 128 -8.53 -8.88 -8.37
C GLY A 128 -8.86 -7.46 -7.95
N ARG A 129 -7.89 -6.74 -7.38
CA ARG A 129 -8.00 -5.37 -6.90
C ARG A 129 -6.89 -4.54 -7.52
N SER A 130 -7.20 -3.32 -7.93
CA SER A 130 -6.22 -2.45 -8.58
C SER A 130 -5.08 -2.08 -7.62
N VAL A 131 -3.88 -2.57 -7.91
CA VAL A 131 -2.64 -2.22 -7.23
C VAL A 131 -1.93 -1.16 -8.05
N THR A 132 -1.65 -0.02 -7.43
CA THR A 132 -1.11 1.16 -8.13
C THR A 132 0.21 1.61 -7.53
N GLN A 133 1.10 2.14 -8.37
CA GLN A 133 2.32 2.77 -7.91
C GLN A 133 1.99 4.12 -7.27
N VAL A 134 2.55 4.37 -6.08
CA VAL A 134 2.47 5.66 -5.43
C VAL A 134 3.65 6.51 -5.87
N LEU A 135 3.34 7.69 -6.40
CA LEU A 135 4.34 8.65 -6.87
C LEU A 135 4.41 9.84 -5.92
N GLY A 136 5.64 10.25 -5.59
CA GLY A 136 5.92 11.45 -4.82
C GLY A 136 5.57 12.74 -5.58
N ARG A 137 5.69 13.89 -4.90
CA ARG A 137 5.46 15.21 -5.52
C ARG A 137 6.41 15.48 -6.70
N GLU A 138 7.65 15.00 -6.58
CA GLU A 138 8.73 15.17 -7.57
C GLU A 138 8.77 14.02 -8.59
N GLU A 139 7.69 13.24 -8.72
CA GLU A 139 7.65 12.03 -9.56
C GLU A 139 6.38 11.95 -10.41
N ARG A 140 5.63 13.06 -10.55
CA ARG A 140 4.29 13.06 -11.14
C ARG A 140 4.29 12.84 -12.64
N THR A 141 5.37 13.22 -13.32
CA THR A 141 5.55 12.98 -14.76
C THR A 141 6.58 11.87 -15.01
N PRO A 142 6.53 11.19 -16.18
CA PRO A 142 7.53 10.18 -16.54
C PRO A 142 8.98 10.70 -16.46
N SER A 143 9.23 11.93 -16.90
CA SER A 143 10.56 12.55 -16.89
C SER A 143 11.06 12.85 -15.48
N GLU A 144 10.18 13.33 -14.60
CA GLU A 144 10.50 13.59 -13.20
C GLU A 144 10.78 12.29 -12.44
N ARG A 145 9.91 11.29 -12.61
CA ARG A 145 10.10 9.96 -12.03
C ARG A 145 11.42 9.34 -12.46
N LEU A 146 11.74 9.41 -13.76
CA LEU A 146 13.01 8.92 -14.29
C LEU A 146 14.20 9.67 -13.68
N ALA A 147 14.10 10.99 -13.53
CA ALA A 147 15.16 11.79 -12.92
C ALA A 147 15.42 11.39 -11.46
N VAL A 148 14.37 11.22 -10.65
CA VAL A 148 14.49 10.78 -9.25
C VAL A 148 15.13 9.40 -9.14
N LEU A 149 14.68 8.44 -9.96
CA LEU A 149 15.25 7.09 -9.97
C LEU A 149 16.72 7.07 -10.42
N LYS A 150 17.04 7.81 -11.48
CA LYS A 150 18.41 7.93 -12.00
C LYS A 150 19.35 8.55 -10.95
N ASP A 151 18.91 9.60 -10.28
CA ASP A 151 19.71 10.29 -9.26
C ASP A 151 19.91 9.39 -8.03
N SER A 152 18.86 8.72 -7.56
CA SER A 152 18.97 7.76 -6.45
C SER A 152 19.90 6.58 -6.80
N LEU A 153 19.82 6.07 -8.03
CA LEU A 153 20.69 4.99 -8.49
C LEU A 153 22.16 5.43 -8.57
N ALA A 154 22.44 6.63 -9.09
CA ALA A 154 23.80 7.15 -9.18
C ALA A 154 24.39 7.47 -7.79
N ASP A 155 23.63 8.14 -6.93
CA ASP A 155 24.12 8.64 -5.63
C ASP A 155 24.17 7.52 -4.58
N ASN A 156 23.14 6.67 -4.55
CA ASN A 156 22.93 5.70 -3.49
C ASN A 156 23.10 4.24 -3.95
N GLY A 157 23.15 3.97 -5.26
CA GLY A 157 23.09 2.61 -5.77
C GLY A 157 21.73 1.95 -5.55
N ARG A 158 20.66 2.76 -5.36
CA ARG A 158 19.35 2.28 -4.94
C ARG A 158 18.25 2.66 -5.92
N LEU A 159 17.32 1.73 -6.12
CA LEU A 159 16.09 1.93 -6.84
C LEU A 159 14.94 1.55 -5.92
N SER A 160 13.92 2.40 -5.83
CA SER A 160 12.78 2.19 -4.93
C SER A 160 11.45 2.50 -5.58
N ALA A 161 10.40 1.91 -5.05
CA ALA A 161 9.02 2.18 -5.39
C ALA A 161 8.09 1.88 -4.23
N GLU A 162 6.95 2.57 -4.19
CA GLU A 162 5.85 2.26 -3.30
C GLU A 162 4.65 1.76 -4.13
N LEU A 163 4.01 0.69 -3.68
CA LEU A 163 2.77 0.17 -4.23
C LEU A 163 1.65 0.26 -3.19
N GLN A 164 0.51 0.80 -3.62
CA GLN A 164 -0.73 0.82 -2.86
C GLN A 164 -1.62 -0.35 -3.29
N VAL A 165 -1.80 -1.29 -2.37
CA VAL A 165 -2.86 -2.30 -2.46
C VAL A 165 -4.10 -1.75 -1.74
N PRO A 166 -5.33 -1.99 -2.22
CA PRO A 166 -6.53 -1.59 -1.50
C PRO A 166 -6.69 -2.35 -0.17
N ASP A 167 -7.28 -1.70 0.83
CA ASP A 167 -7.70 -2.29 2.13
C ASP A 167 -6.60 -2.94 2.99
N VAL A 168 -5.32 -2.74 2.68
CA VAL A 168 -4.19 -3.21 3.49
C VAL A 168 -3.79 -2.22 4.59
N ALA A 169 -3.11 -2.73 5.63
CA ALA A 169 -2.71 -1.93 6.78
C ALA A 169 -1.58 -0.91 6.51
N GLY A 170 -0.85 -1.06 5.39
CA GLY A 170 0.25 -0.19 4.99
C GLY A 170 0.66 -0.45 3.55
N ARG A 171 1.46 0.45 2.97
CA ARG A 171 1.97 0.31 1.61
C ARG A 171 3.08 -0.73 1.51
N LEU A 172 3.24 -1.32 0.33
CA LEU A 172 4.42 -2.10 -0.01
C LEU A 172 5.49 -1.14 -0.52
N GLU A 173 6.66 -1.15 0.11
CA GLU A 173 7.84 -0.45 -0.35
C GLU A 173 8.84 -1.48 -0.86
N VAL A 174 9.16 -1.41 -2.14
CA VAL A 174 10.07 -2.32 -2.83
C VAL A 174 11.35 -1.55 -3.13
N MET A 175 12.49 -2.06 -2.67
CA MET A 175 13.79 -1.45 -2.87
C MET A 175 14.78 -2.48 -3.39
N ALA A 176 15.52 -2.12 -4.43
CA ALA A 176 16.73 -2.81 -4.85
C ALA A 176 17.95 -1.97 -4.46
N ASP A 177 18.80 -2.51 -3.60
CA ASP A 177 20.11 -1.96 -3.27
C ASP A 177 21.17 -2.71 -4.08
N LEU A 178 21.64 -2.09 -5.15
CA LEU A 178 22.60 -2.70 -6.07
C LEU A 178 24.02 -2.75 -5.48
N ARG A 179 24.32 -1.89 -4.49
CA ARG A 179 25.59 -1.92 -3.76
C ARG A 179 25.69 -3.15 -2.88
N SER A 180 24.69 -3.38 -2.03
CA SER A 180 24.65 -4.55 -1.13
C SER A 180 24.16 -5.82 -1.83
N ARG A 181 23.68 -5.70 -3.07
CA ARG A 181 23.09 -6.78 -3.87
C ARG A 181 21.85 -7.40 -3.22
N GLN A 182 20.98 -6.56 -2.68
CA GLN A 182 19.80 -6.98 -1.94
C GLN A 182 18.52 -6.42 -2.54
N VAL A 183 17.46 -7.22 -2.47
CA VAL A 183 16.08 -6.78 -2.58
C VAL A 183 15.52 -6.70 -1.18
N ILE A 184 14.91 -5.56 -0.85
CA ILE A 184 14.28 -5.29 0.42
C ILE A 184 12.83 -4.92 0.12
N VAL A 185 11.89 -5.67 0.67
CA VAL A 185 10.48 -5.33 0.63
C VAL A 185 10.04 -5.03 2.05
N SER A 186 9.36 -3.90 2.24
CA SER A 186 8.93 -3.48 3.57
C SER A 186 7.53 -2.89 3.60
N THR A 187 6.94 -2.89 4.79
CA THR A 187 5.67 -2.23 5.06
C THR A 187 5.79 -1.49 6.38
N ARG A 188 5.30 -0.25 6.40
CA ARG A 188 5.15 0.56 7.61
C ARG A 188 3.73 0.47 8.15
N ILE A 189 3.59 0.24 9.45
CA ILE A 189 2.30 0.18 10.15
C ILE A 189 2.36 0.98 11.44
N ASP A 190 1.38 1.87 11.63
CA ASP A 190 1.33 2.69 12.85
C ASP A 190 1.02 1.81 14.07
N ALA A 191 1.73 2.08 15.17
CA ALA A 191 1.53 1.37 16.41
C ALA A 191 0.21 1.81 17.08
N PRO A 192 -0.44 0.94 17.86
CA PRO A 192 -1.60 1.31 18.67
C PRO A 192 -1.34 2.57 19.48
N LYS A 193 -2.26 3.55 19.43
CA LYS A 193 -2.09 4.79 20.21
C LYS A 193 -2.21 4.52 21.71
N ASP A 194 -3.04 3.55 22.08
CA ASP A 194 -3.24 3.15 23.46
C ASP A 194 -2.24 2.06 23.91
N GLY A 195 -1.87 2.12 25.18
CA GLY A 195 -1.04 1.11 25.84
C GLY A 195 0.47 1.41 25.82
N ARG A 196 1.21 0.60 26.58
CA ARG A 196 2.68 0.69 26.71
C ARG A 196 3.39 -0.10 25.60
N SER A 197 4.71 0.10 25.46
CA SER A 197 5.56 -0.59 24.46
C SER A 197 5.35 -2.11 24.42
N ARG A 198 5.26 -2.77 25.59
CA ARG A 198 4.93 -4.21 25.69
C ARG A 198 3.61 -4.57 25.00
N GLY A 199 2.56 -3.78 25.20
CA GLY A 199 1.26 -3.99 24.57
C GLY A 199 1.31 -3.79 23.05
N ARG A 200 2.05 -2.77 22.59
CA ARG A 200 2.24 -2.48 21.16
C ARG A 200 3.01 -3.60 20.45
N VAL A 201 4.09 -4.10 21.05
CA VAL A 201 4.87 -5.23 20.51
C VAL A 201 4.06 -6.52 20.53
N SER A 202 3.35 -6.82 21.63
CA SER A 202 2.46 -7.98 21.70
C SER A 202 1.34 -7.93 20.65
N TRP A 203 0.78 -6.74 20.39
CA TRP A 203 -0.21 -6.54 19.32
C TRP A 203 0.34 -6.85 17.94
N LEU A 204 1.58 -6.47 17.66
CA LEU A 204 2.22 -6.80 16.40
C LEU A 204 2.49 -8.30 16.28
N LEU A 205 3.10 -8.90 17.31
CA LEU A 205 3.47 -10.33 17.29
C LEU A 205 2.25 -11.25 17.12
N ARG A 206 1.09 -10.88 17.66
CA ARG A 206 -0.17 -11.62 17.44
C ARG A 206 -0.59 -11.69 15.97
N GLN A 207 -0.21 -10.72 15.15
CA GLN A 207 -0.51 -10.71 13.71
C GLN A 207 0.55 -11.43 12.89
N LEU A 208 1.74 -11.67 13.46
CA LEU A 208 2.89 -12.26 12.79
C LEU A 208 3.12 -13.72 13.22
N GLN A 209 2.12 -14.44 13.70
CA GLN A 209 2.29 -15.81 14.24
C GLN A 209 2.77 -16.80 13.18
N ASN A 210 2.24 -16.71 11.96
CA ASN A 210 2.55 -17.62 10.85
C ASN A 210 3.61 -17.06 9.90
N THR A 211 4.16 -15.88 10.20
CA THR A 211 5.15 -15.23 9.35
C THR A 211 6.52 -15.91 9.51
N PRO A 212 7.31 -16.08 8.42
CA PRO A 212 8.65 -16.64 8.51
C PRO A 212 9.60 -15.84 9.42
N ASP A 213 10.52 -16.56 10.06
CA ASP A 213 11.46 -16.01 11.05
C ASP A 213 12.52 -15.04 10.50
N ASN A 214 12.72 -15.05 9.18
CA ASN A 214 13.69 -14.19 8.48
C ASN A 214 13.21 -12.75 8.28
N LEU A 215 11.98 -12.42 8.68
CA LEU A 215 11.49 -11.05 8.69
C LEU A 215 12.25 -10.21 9.72
N THR A 216 12.62 -8.98 9.38
CA THR A 216 13.16 -8.01 10.35
C THR A 216 12.04 -7.10 10.84
N VAL A 217 11.95 -6.92 12.15
CA VAL A 217 11.00 -6.01 12.80
C VAL A 217 11.76 -4.81 13.35
N GLU A 218 11.42 -3.61 12.89
CA GLU A 218 11.94 -2.33 13.39
C GLU A 218 10.83 -1.57 14.12
N ALA A 219 11.08 -1.17 15.37
CA ALA A 219 10.26 -0.27 16.16
C ALA A 219 10.81 1.16 16.06
N ARG A 220 10.03 2.06 15.45
CA ARG A 220 10.33 3.49 15.37
C ARG A 220 9.78 4.23 16.57
N VAL A 221 10.66 4.97 17.23
CA VAL A 221 10.36 5.64 18.50
C VAL A 221 10.00 7.09 18.27
N ALA A 222 8.95 7.58 18.93
CA ALA A 222 8.52 8.97 18.88
C ALA A 222 9.63 9.90 19.38
N ARG A 223 9.86 11.01 18.66
CA ARG A 223 10.85 12.04 19.02
C ARG A 223 12.29 11.52 19.15
N SER A 224 12.60 10.40 18.50
CA SER A 224 13.93 9.78 18.46
C SER A 224 14.30 9.47 17.01
N GLN A 225 15.57 9.68 16.67
CA GLN A 225 16.13 9.22 15.38
C GLN A 225 16.56 7.75 15.44
N THR A 226 16.76 7.22 16.65
CA THR A 226 17.10 5.81 16.87
C THR A 226 15.85 4.94 16.80
N SER A 227 15.94 3.87 16.00
CA SER A 227 15.00 2.75 15.98
C SER A 227 15.61 1.53 16.66
N LEU A 228 14.76 0.60 17.09
CA LEU A 228 15.18 -0.71 17.59
C LEU A 228 14.79 -1.75 16.54
N ALA A 229 15.72 -2.56 16.08
CA ALA A 229 15.45 -3.56 15.05
C ALA A 229 16.05 -4.91 15.41
N ALA A 230 15.30 -5.99 15.17
CA ALA A 230 15.76 -7.36 15.35
C ALA A 230 15.03 -8.33 14.40
N PRO A 231 15.63 -9.48 14.05
CA PRO A 231 14.94 -10.56 13.35
C PRO A 231 13.73 -11.08 14.14
N LEU A 232 12.66 -11.45 13.46
CA LEU A 232 11.41 -11.89 14.07
C LEU A 232 11.62 -13.09 14.99
N ALA A 233 12.50 -14.03 14.65
CA ALA A 233 12.90 -15.13 15.52
C ALA A 233 13.34 -14.64 16.91
N GLN A 234 14.25 -13.66 16.95
CA GLN A 234 14.78 -13.13 18.20
C GLN A 234 13.73 -12.33 18.97
N VAL A 235 12.85 -11.61 18.26
CA VAL A 235 11.76 -10.84 18.90
C VAL A 235 10.70 -11.78 19.50
N ARG A 236 10.46 -12.95 18.90
CA ARG A 236 9.57 -13.98 19.45
C ARG A 236 10.10 -14.57 20.75
N GLU A 237 11.41 -14.83 20.81
CA GLU A 237 12.09 -15.33 22.01
C GLU A 237 12.22 -14.25 23.09
N ASN A 238 12.64 -13.04 22.70
CA ASN A 238 12.84 -11.91 23.58
C ASN A 238 12.23 -10.62 23.01
N PRO A 239 10.96 -10.32 23.31
CA PRO A 239 10.29 -9.10 22.86
C PRO A 239 10.90 -7.81 23.42
N GLU A 240 11.70 -7.89 24.49
CA GLU A 240 12.29 -6.72 25.15
C GLU A 240 13.33 -6.01 24.27
N LEU A 241 13.85 -6.68 23.25
CA LEU A 241 14.71 -6.11 22.22
C LEU A 241 14.08 -4.90 21.51
N LEU A 242 12.75 -4.81 21.48
CA LEU A 242 12.00 -3.70 20.86
C LEU A 242 11.47 -2.70 21.88
N TYR A 243 11.82 -2.82 23.17
CA TYR A 243 11.36 -1.87 24.19
C TYR A 243 12.29 -0.67 24.26
N PRO A 244 11.79 0.54 23.93
CA PRO A 244 12.60 1.74 24.09
C PRO A 244 12.82 2.06 25.57
N GLU A 245 13.82 2.89 25.83
CA GLU A 245 14.11 3.44 27.16
C GLU A 245 12.88 4.10 27.80
N GLN A 246 12.89 4.23 29.13
CA GLN A 246 11.76 4.79 29.88
C GLN A 246 11.35 6.18 29.36
N GLY A 247 10.04 6.41 29.25
CA GLY A 247 9.47 7.67 28.77
C GLY A 247 9.42 7.83 27.24
N LYS A 248 10.04 6.91 26.49
CA LYS A 248 9.94 6.87 25.02
C LYS A 248 8.85 5.90 24.58
N GLU A 249 8.25 6.20 23.44
CA GLU A 249 7.08 5.50 22.93
C GLU A 249 7.25 5.02 21.50
N ILE A 250 6.85 3.79 21.20
CA ILE A 250 6.85 3.27 19.83
C ILE A 250 5.71 3.93 19.05
N ARG A 251 6.03 4.61 17.94
CA ARG A 251 5.05 5.28 17.07
C ARG A 251 4.63 4.40 15.89
N GLN A 252 5.56 3.62 15.35
CA GLN A 252 5.37 2.90 14.10
C GLN A 252 6.28 1.67 14.08
N PHE A 253 5.84 0.63 13.40
CA PHE A 253 6.66 -0.53 13.08
C PHE A 253 6.99 -0.55 11.58
N VAL A 254 8.19 -0.98 11.25
CA VAL A 254 8.59 -1.30 9.87
C VAL A 254 8.94 -2.79 9.84
N LEU A 255 8.28 -3.50 8.93
CA LEU A 255 8.46 -4.93 8.72
C LEU A 255 9.16 -5.11 7.40
N SER A 256 10.34 -5.71 7.40
CA SER A 256 11.21 -5.77 6.21
C SER A 256 11.70 -7.19 5.95
N LEU A 257 11.46 -7.68 4.73
CA LEU A 257 12.04 -8.91 4.21
C LEU A 257 13.20 -8.56 3.27
N THR A 258 14.40 -9.04 3.60
CA THR A 258 15.62 -8.80 2.82
C THR A 258 16.11 -10.11 2.22
N ARG A 259 16.37 -10.13 0.91
CA ARG A 259 16.94 -11.27 0.19
C ARG A 259 18.06 -10.83 -0.73
N ASN A 260 18.97 -11.75 -1.05
CA ASN A 260 19.97 -11.51 -2.09
C ASN A 260 19.28 -11.37 -3.44
N MET A 261 19.67 -10.37 -4.22
CA MET A 261 19.19 -10.19 -5.59
C MET A 261 19.88 -11.19 -6.52
N GLY A 262 19.12 -11.73 -7.47
CA GLY A 262 19.65 -12.48 -8.60
C GLY A 262 20.51 -11.62 -9.53
N LEU A 263 21.65 -12.15 -9.99
CA LEU A 263 22.61 -11.35 -10.75
C LEU A 263 22.38 -11.37 -12.27
N LYS A 264 21.53 -12.27 -12.75
CA LYS A 264 21.21 -12.41 -14.18
C LYS A 264 20.29 -11.28 -14.63
N LYS A 265 20.54 -10.80 -15.85
CA LYS A 265 19.75 -9.71 -16.46
C LYS A 265 18.44 -10.16 -17.08
N ASP A 266 18.27 -11.45 -17.32
CA ASP A 266 17.10 -12.03 -18.01
C ASP A 266 15.95 -12.29 -17.03
N ALA A 267 14.77 -12.66 -17.54
CA ALA A 267 13.62 -13.03 -16.72
C ALA A 267 13.65 -14.51 -16.25
N SER A 268 14.83 -15.13 -16.17
CA SER A 268 14.95 -16.53 -15.74
C SER A 268 14.78 -16.68 -14.23
N LYS A 269 14.45 -17.90 -13.76
CA LYS A 269 14.39 -18.20 -12.32
C LYS A 269 15.72 -17.87 -11.63
N GLY A 270 15.65 -17.18 -10.50
CA GLY A 270 16.80 -16.68 -9.75
C GLY A 270 17.48 -15.45 -10.37
N SER A 271 16.86 -14.79 -11.35
CA SER A 271 17.33 -13.51 -11.88
C SER A 271 16.95 -12.34 -10.97
N PHE A 272 17.40 -11.13 -11.34
CA PHE A 272 17.01 -9.91 -10.62
C PHE A 272 15.49 -9.70 -10.65
N ILE A 273 14.89 -9.84 -11.83
CA ILE A 273 13.44 -9.67 -12.04
C ILE A 273 12.69 -10.67 -11.16
N ASP A 274 13.05 -11.96 -11.23
CA ASP A 274 12.44 -13.00 -10.41
C ASP A 274 12.61 -12.73 -8.90
N SER A 275 13.77 -12.22 -8.47
CA SER A 275 14.02 -11.88 -7.07
C SER A 275 13.10 -10.76 -6.56
N VAL A 276 12.87 -9.72 -7.36
CA VAL A 276 11.96 -8.62 -7.01
C VAL A 276 10.52 -9.10 -6.95
N MET A 277 10.10 -9.87 -7.96
CA MET A 277 8.74 -10.41 -8.05
C MET A 277 8.43 -11.35 -6.87
N THR A 278 9.28 -12.36 -6.65
CA THR A 278 9.09 -13.37 -5.60
C THR A 278 9.16 -12.76 -4.20
N THR A 279 10.16 -11.90 -3.92
CA THR A 279 10.28 -11.27 -2.60
C THR A 279 9.06 -10.38 -2.29
N THR A 280 8.52 -9.68 -3.28
CA THR A 280 7.33 -8.84 -3.08
C THR A 280 6.07 -9.68 -2.87
N LYS A 281 5.84 -10.72 -3.69
CA LYS A 281 4.69 -11.62 -3.53
C LYS A 281 4.74 -12.36 -2.19
N ASP A 282 5.91 -12.86 -1.79
CA ASP A 282 6.10 -13.53 -0.49
C ASP A 282 5.86 -12.57 0.69
N HIS A 283 6.42 -11.35 0.65
CA HIS A 283 6.17 -10.37 1.71
C HIS A 283 4.69 -9.97 1.78
N TYR A 284 4.00 -9.86 0.65
CA TYR A 284 2.57 -9.62 0.65
C TYR A 284 1.80 -10.78 1.31
N ALA A 285 2.06 -12.02 0.90
CA ALA A 285 1.35 -13.21 1.36
C ALA A 285 1.64 -13.56 2.84
N ASP A 286 2.90 -13.47 3.26
CA ASP A 286 3.30 -13.91 4.59
C ASP A 286 3.15 -12.82 5.65
N VAL A 287 3.20 -11.55 5.23
CA VAL A 287 3.19 -10.38 6.13
C VAL A 287 1.96 -9.52 5.87
N LEU A 288 1.91 -8.81 4.74
CA LEU A 288 1.00 -7.67 4.59
C LEU A 288 -0.49 -8.06 4.63
N GLN A 289 -0.90 -9.15 3.98
CA GLN A 289 -2.29 -9.58 3.97
C GLN A 289 -2.82 -9.99 5.36
N ASN A 290 -1.92 -10.36 6.27
CA ASN A 290 -2.23 -10.77 7.64
C ASN A 290 -2.29 -9.58 8.61
N LEU A 291 -1.74 -8.42 8.23
CA LEU A 291 -1.76 -7.22 9.05
C LEU A 291 -3.14 -6.56 9.08
N ARG A 292 -3.46 -5.94 10.20
CA ARG A 292 -4.65 -5.12 10.42
C ARG A 292 -4.24 -3.79 11.02
N ALA A 293 -4.61 -2.69 10.36
CA ALA A 293 -4.38 -1.36 10.90
C ALA A 293 -5.10 -1.22 12.24
N TRP A 294 -4.43 -0.60 13.21
CA TRP A 294 -5.03 -0.36 14.51
C TRP A 294 -6.21 0.62 14.39
N LYS A 295 -7.33 0.27 15.02
CA LYS A 295 -8.52 1.12 15.16
C LYS A 295 -8.78 1.38 16.64
N ALA A 296 -9.10 2.63 16.98
CA ALA A 296 -9.46 3.00 18.35
C ALA A 296 -10.70 2.22 18.81
N THR A 297 -10.74 1.88 20.10
CA THR A 297 -11.93 1.24 20.67
C THR A 297 -13.08 2.22 20.63
N PRO A 298 -14.28 1.83 20.15
CA PRO A 298 -15.44 2.71 20.18
C PRO A 298 -15.71 3.20 21.61
N PRO A 299 -16.09 4.48 21.80
CA PRO A 299 -16.45 4.99 23.10
C PRO A 299 -17.61 4.18 23.67
N LYS A 300 -17.46 3.69 24.90
CA LYS A 300 -18.52 2.94 25.58
C LYS A 300 -19.58 3.93 26.08
N LEU A 301 -20.85 3.61 25.86
CA LEU A 301 -21.94 4.29 26.56
C LEU A 301 -21.72 4.11 28.06
N LYS A 302 -21.88 5.19 28.84
CA LYS A 302 -21.89 5.08 30.29
C LYS A 302 -23.01 4.11 30.66
N LYS A 303 -22.67 3.00 31.33
CA LYS A 303 -23.69 2.21 32.01
C LYS A 303 -24.43 3.18 32.94
N PRO A 304 -25.78 3.19 32.94
CA PRO A 304 -26.51 3.82 34.04
C PRO A 304 -25.91 3.30 35.35
N PRO A 305 -25.78 4.13 36.39
CA PRO A 305 -25.45 3.62 37.71
C PRO A 305 -26.37 2.43 37.97
N GLU A 306 -25.82 1.28 38.36
CA GLU A 306 -26.64 0.23 38.95
C GLU A 306 -27.35 0.91 40.12
N GLU A 307 -28.67 1.07 40.00
CA GLU A 307 -29.51 1.51 41.09
C GLU A 307 -29.31 0.51 42.23
N GLU A 308 -28.49 0.87 43.20
CA GLU A 308 -28.57 0.27 44.52
C GLU A 308 -30.03 0.40 44.96
N PRO A 309 -30.65 -0.66 45.52
CA PRO A 309 -32.04 -0.61 45.91
C PRO A 309 -32.22 0.54 46.91
N VAL A 310 -32.94 1.57 46.49
CA VAL A 310 -33.22 2.76 47.28
C VAL A 310 -34.11 2.32 48.44
N GLU A 311 -33.55 2.31 49.65
CA GLU A 311 -34.35 2.31 50.88
C GLU A 311 -35.23 3.56 50.88
N GLU A 312 -36.54 3.32 51.01
CA GLU A 312 -37.59 4.30 51.18
C GLU A 312 -37.25 5.30 52.30
N ALA A 313 -37.05 6.57 51.94
CA ALA A 313 -37.14 7.70 52.87
C ALA A 313 -37.55 9.00 52.13
N THR A 314 -38.88 9.17 52.10
CA THR A 314 -39.67 10.40 52.32
C THR A 314 -38.93 11.74 52.47
N GLU A 315 -39.30 12.71 51.61
CA GLU A 315 -39.86 14.05 51.95
C GLU A 315 -39.48 15.10 50.89
N LEU A 316 -40.45 15.43 50.02
CA LEU A 316 -40.40 16.62 49.18
C LEU A 316 -40.65 17.85 50.05
N GLN A 317 -39.74 18.82 50.00
CA GLN A 317 -39.84 20.07 50.77
C GLN A 317 -41.09 20.89 50.36
N PRO A 318 -41.71 21.60 51.33
CA PRO A 318 -43.02 22.23 51.17
C PRO A 318 -43.17 23.31 50.08
N PRO A 319 -42.19 24.18 49.73
CA PRO A 319 -42.49 25.31 48.85
C PRO A 319 -42.66 24.92 47.37
N VAL A 320 -42.37 23.66 47.01
CA VAL A 320 -42.48 23.19 45.61
C VAL A 320 -43.82 22.52 45.35
N LYS A 321 -44.46 21.91 46.34
CA LYS A 321 -45.78 21.27 46.17
C LYS A 321 -46.88 22.31 45.99
N ASP A 322 -46.86 23.36 46.82
CA ASP A 322 -47.88 24.42 46.77
C ASP A 322 -47.81 25.19 45.44
N ALA A 323 -46.60 25.46 44.93
CA ALA A 323 -46.40 26.10 43.62
C ALA A 323 -46.85 25.23 42.42
N ILE A 324 -46.81 23.90 42.57
CA ILE A 324 -47.28 22.97 41.53
C ILE A 324 -48.80 22.86 41.56
N GLU A 325 -49.44 22.85 42.73
CA GLU A 325 -50.91 22.85 42.84
C GLU A 325 -51.52 24.16 42.34
N GLU A 326 -50.90 25.32 42.64
CA GLU A 326 -51.38 26.62 42.18
C GLU A 326 -51.30 26.72 40.65
N ALA A 327 -50.18 26.30 40.04
CA ALA A 327 -50.02 26.26 38.58
C ALA A 327 -50.97 25.26 37.88
N GLN A 328 -51.27 24.12 38.51
CA GLN A 328 -52.22 23.15 37.98
C GLN A 328 -53.66 23.67 38.07
N SER A 329 -54.00 24.43 39.11
CA SER A 329 -55.32 25.03 39.27
C SER A 329 -55.58 26.15 38.24
N GLU A 330 -54.58 26.97 37.92
CA GLU A 330 -54.67 28.00 36.87
C GLU A 330 -54.82 27.41 35.46
N MET A 331 -54.14 26.29 35.16
CA MET A 331 -54.27 25.60 33.88
C MET A 331 -55.65 24.96 33.67
N VAL A 332 -56.27 24.44 34.72
CA VAL A 332 -57.63 23.86 34.64
C VAL A 332 -58.69 24.95 34.49
N ALA A 333 -58.50 26.11 35.12
CA ALA A 333 -59.40 27.26 34.98
C ALA A 333 -59.36 27.86 33.55
N GLN A 334 -58.18 27.94 32.93
CA GLN A 334 -58.04 28.42 31.54
C GLN A 334 -58.60 27.44 30.49
N ALA A 335 -58.65 26.14 30.80
CA ALA A 335 -59.23 25.14 29.90
C ALA A 335 -60.78 25.11 29.94
N ALA A 336 -61.39 25.67 30.98
CA ALA A 336 -62.86 25.70 31.14
C ALA A 336 -63.53 26.91 30.47
N ASP A 337 -62.78 27.96 30.14
CA ASP A 337 -63.30 29.20 29.52
C ASP A 337 -63.24 29.19 27.97
N ALA A 338 -62.88 28.05 27.38
CA ALA A 338 -62.74 27.88 25.93
C ALA A 338 -63.77 26.87 25.36
N SER A 339 -65.07 27.16 25.49
CA SER A 339 -66.16 26.85 24.53
C SER A 339 -67.54 27.18 25.13
N PRO A 340 -68.58 27.53 24.34
CA PRO A 340 -68.62 27.87 22.91
C PRO A 340 -69.42 29.15 22.58
N GLU A 341 -69.21 29.70 21.37
CA GLU A 341 -70.28 29.92 20.38
C GLU A 341 -69.76 29.62 18.98
#